data_AF-A0A9P9I8C0-F1
#
_entry.id   AF-A0A9P9I8C0-F1
#
_cell.length_a   1.000
_cell.length_b   1.000
_cell.length_c   1.000
_cell.angle_alpha   90.00
_cell.angle_beta   90.00
_cell.angle_gamma   90.00
#
_symmetry.space_group_name_H-M   'P 1'
#
loop_
_entity.id
_entity.type
_entity.pdbx_description
1 polymer ?
#
loop_
_entity_poly.entity_id
_entity_poly.type
_entity_poly.pdbx_seq_one_letter_code
_entity_poly.pdbx_strand_id
1 'polypeptide(L)'
;DVTLCPKAIAIYEAHVQEFLKRMVTLIHVPPAPPLRAPELLSVSYTNTGRRRCILIWEKMVMVYVRYHKSQEQVGAETENIRFLPYAIGDLLSTYLALVPRLRQVFLRPSRPSALLSPYLWSSLDGEVWRDTTVSSCLRKACARAEVPQFQVAWWRQAAASITKEKFSAKERANFDLEEIAAAEGVEDEAALADLAGMSNHSYRTFNHAYAGSTTLTMSTLLHRAYRASQSWRSLFRVDQLLQGKRPRTVSEMQAQGLVRL
;
A
#
# COMPACT_ATOMS: atom_id res chain seq x y z
N ASP A 1 -11.05 -18.37 35.43
CA ASP A 1 -10.12 -17.56 34.64
C ASP A 1 -9.27 -18.41 33.73
N VAL A 2 -9.24 -18.10 32.44
CA VAL A 2 -8.28 -18.71 31.50
C VAL A 2 -7.01 -17.89 31.55
N THR A 3 -5.98 -18.41 32.20
CA THR A 3 -4.66 -17.76 32.24
C THR A 3 -3.89 -18.10 30.96
N LEU A 4 -3.64 -17.09 30.12
CA LEU A 4 -2.88 -17.29 28.87
C LEU A 4 -1.39 -17.53 29.19
N CYS A 5 -0.78 -18.52 28.55
CA CYS A 5 0.63 -18.85 28.76
C CYS A 5 1.57 -17.78 28.16
N PRO A 6 2.43 -17.12 28.96
CA PRO A 6 3.35 -16.09 28.47
C PRO A 6 4.30 -16.58 27.37
N LYS A 7 4.77 -17.84 27.48
CA LYS A 7 5.64 -18.45 26.48
C LYS A 7 4.94 -18.63 25.14
N ALA A 8 3.67 -19.05 25.14
CA ALA A 8 2.88 -19.19 23.92
C ALA A 8 2.61 -17.83 23.26
N ILE A 9 2.33 -16.78 24.06
CA ILE A 9 2.19 -15.41 23.58
C ILE A 9 3.48 -14.93 22.91
N ALA A 10 4.64 -15.16 23.53
CA ALA A 10 5.94 -14.76 22.97
C ALA A 10 6.24 -15.48 21.65
N ILE A 11 5.96 -16.78 21.55
CA ILE A 11 6.10 -17.55 20.30
C ILE A 11 5.17 -17.00 19.22
N TYR A 12 3.91 -16.71 19.56
CA TYR A 12 2.96 -16.13 18.62
C TYR A 12 3.44 -14.76 18.11
N GLU A 13 3.85 -13.86 19.00
CA GLU A 13 4.33 -12.54 18.63
C GLU A 13 5.60 -12.62 17.76
N ALA A 14 6.49 -13.57 18.00
CA ALA A 14 7.64 -13.81 17.13
C ALA A 14 7.22 -14.17 15.69
N HIS A 15 6.17 -15.01 15.53
CA HIS A 15 5.62 -15.33 14.21
C HIS A 15 4.95 -14.12 13.55
N VAL A 16 4.22 -13.29 14.31
CA VAL A 16 3.66 -12.03 13.80
C VAL A 16 4.76 -11.12 13.28
N GLN A 17 5.82 -10.91 14.05
CA GLN A 17 6.93 -10.04 13.65
C GLN A 17 7.66 -10.58 12.42
N GLU A 18 7.86 -11.89 12.31
CA GLU A 18 8.44 -12.51 11.11
C GLU A 18 7.51 -12.38 9.89
N PHE A 19 6.19 -12.52 10.07
CA PHE A 19 5.22 -12.27 9.01
C PHE A 19 5.27 -10.82 8.53
N LEU A 20 5.24 -9.85 9.45
CA LEU A 20 5.33 -8.42 9.11
C LEU A 20 6.65 -8.09 8.38
N LYS A 21 7.77 -8.72 8.76
CA LYS A 21 9.08 -8.54 8.08
C LYS A 21 9.07 -9.04 6.65
N ARG A 22 8.19 -9.99 6.30
CA ARG A 22 7.98 -10.42 4.91
C ARG A 22 6.99 -9.51 4.19
N MET A 23 5.92 -9.10 4.88
CA MET A 23 4.92 -8.18 4.34
C MET A 23 5.51 -6.83 3.96
N VAL A 24 6.45 -6.29 4.74
CA VAL A 24 7.08 -5.00 4.41
C VAL A 24 7.75 -5.03 3.03
N THR A 25 8.44 -6.13 2.68
CA THR A 25 9.02 -6.29 1.34
C THR A 25 7.96 -6.42 0.25
N LEU A 26 6.88 -7.17 0.52
CA LEU A 26 5.75 -7.36 -0.39
C LEU A 26 4.94 -6.08 -0.64
N ILE A 27 4.94 -5.14 0.29
CA ILE A 27 4.29 -3.83 0.13
C ILE A 27 5.27 -2.80 -0.48
N HIS A 28 6.57 -2.95 -0.25
CA HIS A 28 7.56 -1.97 -0.67
C HIS A 28 8.03 -2.11 -2.13
N VAL A 29 8.16 -3.33 -2.64
CA VAL A 29 8.77 -3.59 -3.97
C VAL A 29 7.74 -3.71 -5.11
N PRO A 30 6.69 -4.54 -4.99
CA PRO A 30 5.79 -4.83 -6.11
C PRO A 30 4.80 -3.72 -6.54
N PRO A 31 4.18 -2.92 -5.64
CA PRO A 31 3.07 -2.05 -6.04
C PRO A 31 3.45 -0.87 -6.93
N ALA A 32 4.60 -0.25 -6.68
CA ALA A 32 5.01 1.03 -7.26
C ALA A 32 6.48 1.29 -6.88
N PRO A 33 7.14 2.32 -7.46
CA PRO A 33 8.44 2.78 -7.01
C PRO A 33 8.52 2.95 -5.48
N PRO A 34 9.67 2.65 -4.85
CA PRO A 34 9.84 2.58 -3.40
C PRO A 34 9.68 3.91 -2.65
N LEU A 35 8.98 3.84 -1.51
CA LEU A 35 8.94 4.90 -0.49
C LEU A 35 10.30 5.11 0.20
N ARG A 36 10.47 6.23 0.91
CA ARG A 36 11.50 6.31 1.95
C ARG A 36 11.14 5.38 3.10
N ALA A 37 12.14 4.91 3.85
CA ALA A 37 11.89 4.05 5.01
C ALA A 37 10.95 4.72 6.05
N PRO A 38 11.11 6.01 6.42
CA PRO A 38 10.19 6.68 7.34
C PRO A 38 8.75 6.76 6.82
N GLU A 39 8.56 7.02 5.53
CA GLU A 39 7.24 7.08 4.88
C GLU A 39 6.55 5.70 4.88
N LEU A 40 7.33 4.63 4.67
CA LEU A 40 6.81 3.26 4.76
C LEU A 40 6.44 2.91 6.20
N LEU A 41 7.30 3.27 7.16
CA LEU A 41 7.14 2.95 8.57
C LEU A 41 6.00 3.73 9.23
N SER A 42 5.59 4.87 8.68
CA SER A 42 4.44 5.65 9.14
C SER A 42 3.08 5.12 8.68
N VAL A 43 3.03 4.03 7.90
CA VAL A 43 1.77 3.42 7.45
C VAL A 43 0.91 2.98 8.64
N SER A 44 -0.23 3.64 8.82
CA SER A 44 -1.21 3.32 9.85
C SER A 44 -2.36 2.48 9.30
N TYR A 45 -2.85 1.55 10.12
CA TYR A 45 -3.99 0.68 9.77
C TYR A 45 -5.25 0.99 10.58
N THR A 46 -5.16 1.84 11.60
CA THR A 46 -6.30 2.38 12.36
C THR A 46 -6.36 3.89 12.24
N ASN A 47 -7.56 4.44 12.35
CA ASN A 47 -7.73 5.89 12.39
C ASN A 47 -7.24 6.40 13.75
N THR A 48 -6.56 7.53 13.73
CA THR A 48 -6.17 8.29 14.93
C THR A 48 -6.77 9.70 14.79
N GLY A 49 -6.08 10.75 15.24
CA GLY A 49 -6.37 12.12 14.81
C GLY A 49 -6.23 12.33 13.29
N ARG A 50 -5.69 11.35 12.56
CA ARG A 50 -5.63 11.30 11.09
C ARG A 50 -6.28 10.04 10.56
N ARG A 51 -6.77 10.11 9.31
CA ARG A 51 -7.28 8.94 8.59
C ARG A 51 -6.15 7.92 8.40
N ARG A 52 -6.46 6.63 8.58
CA ARG A 52 -5.51 5.53 8.34
C ARG A 52 -5.01 5.49 6.90
N CYS A 53 -3.82 4.92 6.70
CA CYS A 53 -3.21 4.75 5.38
C CYS A 53 -3.81 3.61 4.56
N ILE A 54 -4.29 2.55 5.20
CA ILE A 54 -4.80 1.36 4.49
C ILE A 54 -6.29 1.51 4.16
N LEU A 55 -6.59 1.56 2.87
CA LEU A 55 -7.92 1.81 2.32
C LEU A 55 -8.27 0.78 1.24
N ILE A 56 -9.54 0.74 0.82
CA ILE A 56 -10.01 -0.10 -0.27
C ILE A 56 -10.61 0.81 -1.34
N TRP A 57 -10.25 0.58 -2.60
CA TRP A 57 -10.82 1.26 -3.76
C TRP A 57 -10.88 0.27 -4.92
N GLU A 58 -12.03 0.17 -5.61
CA GLU A 58 -12.29 -0.80 -6.69
C GLU A 58 -11.86 -2.24 -6.34
N LYS A 59 -12.22 -2.70 -5.14
CA LYS A 59 -11.88 -4.04 -4.60
C LYS A 59 -10.37 -4.30 -4.42
N MET A 60 -9.53 -3.29 -4.54
CA MET A 60 -8.09 -3.38 -4.29
C MET A 60 -7.71 -2.71 -2.99
N VAL A 61 -6.75 -3.31 -2.28
CA VAL A 61 -6.13 -2.66 -1.13
C VAL A 61 -5.18 -1.58 -1.60
N MET A 62 -5.38 -0.38 -1.10
CA MET A 62 -4.60 0.81 -1.38
C MET A 62 -3.84 1.23 -0.11
N VAL A 63 -2.57 1.56 -0.27
CA VAL A 63 -1.77 2.22 0.77
C VAL A 63 -1.62 3.68 0.37
N TYR A 64 -2.18 4.56 1.20
CA TYR A 64 -2.15 6.00 1.03
C TYR A 64 -1.31 6.63 2.13
N VAL A 65 -0.10 7.04 1.77
CA VAL A 65 0.83 7.71 2.67
C VAL A 65 0.81 9.20 2.38
N ARG A 66 0.59 10.00 3.43
CA ARG A 66 0.75 11.45 3.41
C ARG A 66 1.92 11.77 4.31
N TYR A 67 3.00 12.30 3.74
CA TYR A 67 4.20 12.60 4.50
C TYR A 67 4.48 14.10 4.50
N HIS A 68 4.59 14.68 5.69
CA HIS A 68 4.88 16.09 5.89
C HIS A 68 6.38 16.24 6.11
N LYS A 69 7.14 16.52 5.05
CA LYS A 69 8.56 16.81 5.22
C LYS A 69 8.87 18.30 5.33
N SER A 70 7.92 19.18 5.03
CA SER A 70 8.18 20.63 4.93
C SER A 70 7.25 21.45 5.80
N GLN A 71 7.53 21.52 7.10
CA GLN A 71 7.01 22.62 7.92
C GLN A 71 7.86 23.91 7.77
N GLU A 72 9.03 23.86 7.12
CA GLU A 72 9.91 25.03 7.01
C GLU A 72 10.15 25.59 5.59
N GLN A 73 9.70 24.96 4.51
CA GLN A 73 10.02 25.48 3.15
C GLN A 73 8.89 25.50 2.11
N VAL A 74 7.88 24.62 2.13
CA VAL A 74 6.96 24.49 0.96
C VAL A 74 5.48 24.26 1.31
N GLY A 75 5.11 23.88 2.53
CA GLY A 75 3.70 23.71 2.93
C GLY A 75 2.91 22.58 2.24
N ALA A 76 3.45 21.91 1.22
CA ALA A 76 2.78 20.84 0.49
C ALA A 76 2.94 19.47 1.17
N GLU A 77 1.82 18.75 1.35
CA GLU A 77 1.82 17.32 1.70
C GLU A 77 2.20 16.49 0.48
N THR A 78 3.31 15.75 0.53
CA THR A 78 3.60 14.76 -0.52
C THR A 78 2.64 13.59 -0.34
N GLU A 79 1.77 13.39 -1.32
CA GLU A 79 0.86 12.26 -1.39
C GLU A 79 1.50 11.09 -2.13
N ASN A 80 1.44 9.90 -1.55
CA ASN A 80 1.86 8.67 -2.21
C ASN A 80 0.76 7.63 -2.11
N ILE A 81 0.20 7.29 -3.28
CA ILE A 81 -0.83 6.26 -3.39
C ILE A 81 -0.29 5.08 -4.18
N ARG A 82 -0.50 3.88 -3.66
CA ARG A 82 -0.08 2.64 -4.31
C ARG A 82 -1.12 1.55 -4.12
N PHE A 83 -1.38 0.82 -5.19
CA PHE A 83 -2.35 -0.28 -5.22
C PHE A 83 -1.63 -1.62 -5.11
N LEU A 84 -1.94 -2.39 -4.08
CA LEU A 84 -1.30 -3.68 -3.84
C LEU A 84 -1.80 -4.71 -4.87
N PRO A 85 -0.92 -5.60 -5.37
CA PRO A 85 -1.36 -6.81 -6.07
C PRO A 85 -2.42 -7.56 -5.26
N TYR A 86 -3.44 -8.11 -5.92
CA TYR A 86 -4.59 -8.74 -5.24
C TYR A 86 -4.17 -9.77 -4.18
N ALA A 87 -3.25 -10.69 -4.48
CA ALA A 87 -2.80 -11.70 -3.53
C ALA A 87 -2.14 -11.10 -2.27
N ILE A 88 -1.46 -9.96 -2.40
CA ILE A 88 -0.82 -9.26 -1.27
C ILE A 88 -1.87 -8.47 -0.50
N GLY A 89 -2.82 -7.83 -1.19
CA GLY A 89 -3.97 -7.14 -0.60
C GLY A 89 -4.86 -8.07 0.22
N ASP A 90 -5.21 -9.24 -0.32
CA ASP A 90 -5.95 -10.29 0.38
C ASP A 90 -5.22 -10.73 1.65
N LEU A 91 -3.92 -11.05 1.52
CA LEU A 91 -3.09 -11.49 2.64
C LEU A 91 -3.02 -10.43 3.76
N LEU A 92 -2.84 -9.16 3.40
CA LEU A 92 -2.86 -8.05 4.34
C LEU A 92 -4.24 -7.87 4.99
N SER A 93 -5.31 -8.02 4.22
CA SER A 93 -6.68 -7.88 4.72
C SER A 93 -7.02 -8.98 5.73
N THR A 94 -6.67 -10.23 5.43
CA THR A 94 -6.81 -11.36 6.36
C THR A 94 -6.01 -11.14 7.63
N TYR A 95 -4.76 -10.67 7.50
CA TYR A 95 -3.93 -10.32 8.66
C TYR A 95 -4.63 -9.26 9.52
N LEU A 96 -5.05 -8.13 8.94
CA LEU A 96 -5.67 -7.02 9.67
C LEU A 96 -6.99 -7.40 10.34
N ALA A 97 -7.75 -8.33 9.75
CA ALA A 97 -9.02 -8.80 10.31
C ALA A 97 -8.83 -9.62 11.59
N LEU A 98 -7.78 -10.45 11.65
CA LEU A 98 -7.61 -11.50 12.67
C LEU A 98 -6.50 -11.18 13.68
N VAL A 99 -5.30 -10.84 13.18
CA VAL A 99 -4.08 -10.83 14.00
C VAL A 99 -4.03 -9.65 14.98
N PRO A 100 -4.34 -8.39 14.61
CA PRO A 100 -4.39 -7.28 15.55
C PRO A 100 -5.35 -7.52 16.72
N ARG A 101 -6.52 -8.14 16.47
CA ARG A 101 -7.48 -8.44 17.54
C ARG A 101 -6.89 -9.39 18.58
N LEU A 102 -6.22 -10.46 18.12
CA LEU A 102 -5.58 -11.41 19.03
C LEU A 102 -4.38 -10.80 19.77
N ARG A 103 -3.55 -10.00 19.08
CA ARG A 103 -2.46 -9.24 19.72
C ARG A 103 -2.98 -8.30 20.81
N GLN A 104 -4.11 -7.64 20.59
CA GLN A 104 -4.74 -6.77 21.58
C GLN A 104 -5.21 -7.54 22.82
N VAL A 105 -5.72 -8.76 22.66
CA VAL A 105 -6.05 -9.66 23.78
C VAL A 105 -4.79 -10.04 24.55
N PHE A 106 -3.68 -10.34 23.87
CA PHE A 106 -2.42 -10.72 24.50
C PHE A 106 -1.69 -9.57 25.20
N LEU A 107 -1.96 -8.32 24.80
CA LEU A 107 -1.40 -7.14 25.45
C LEU A 107 -2.06 -6.86 26.83
N ARG A 108 -3.37 -7.11 26.97
CA ARG A 108 -4.16 -6.74 28.15
C ARG A 108 -3.70 -7.39 29.47
N PRO A 109 -3.29 -8.67 29.53
CA PRO A 109 -2.80 -9.28 30.77
C PRO A 109 -1.61 -8.54 31.39
N SER A 110 -0.69 -8.05 30.56
CA SER A 110 0.49 -7.31 31.02
C SER A 110 0.23 -5.80 31.13
N ARG A 111 -0.69 -5.26 30.32
CA ARG A 111 -1.03 -3.84 30.28
C ARG A 111 -2.54 -3.65 30.02
N PRO A 112 -3.39 -3.65 31.07
CA PRO A 112 -4.85 -3.72 30.94
C PRO A 112 -5.48 -2.61 30.08
N SER A 113 -4.92 -1.40 30.15
CA SER A 113 -5.43 -0.23 29.42
C SER A 113 -4.65 0.10 28.14
N ALA A 114 -3.64 -0.70 27.78
CA ALA A 114 -2.83 -0.40 26.60
C ALA A 114 -3.56 -0.79 25.31
N LEU A 115 -3.46 0.10 24.32
CA LEU A 115 -3.90 -0.15 22.96
C LEU A 115 -2.70 -0.52 22.08
N LEU A 116 -2.93 -1.34 21.07
CA LEU A 116 -1.93 -1.57 20.04
C LEU A 116 -1.56 -0.27 19.33
N SER A 117 -0.31 -0.20 18.89
CA SER A 117 0.15 0.89 18.02
C SER A 117 -0.77 1.00 16.80
N PRO A 118 -1.13 2.23 16.37
CA PRO A 118 -1.88 2.45 15.15
C PRO A 118 -1.05 2.17 13.88
N TYR A 119 0.28 2.10 14.03
CA TYR A 119 1.22 1.84 12.95
C TYR A 119 1.34 0.35 12.66
N LEU A 120 1.37 -0.03 11.39
CA LEU A 120 1.45 -1.43 10.96
C LEU A 120 2.77 -2.09 11.38
N TRP A 121 3.85 -1.30 11.39
CA TRP A 121 5.23 -1.76 11.58
C TRP A 121 5.70 -1.51 13.01
N SER A 122 5.04 -2.14 13.97
CA SER A 122 5.36 -1.97 15.39
C SER A 122 5.53 -3.30 16.14
N SER A 123 6.31 -3.26 17.22
CA SER A 123 6.30 -4.31 18.23
C SER A 123 4.97 -4.34 18.99
N LEU A 124 4.76 -5.40 19.78
CA LEU A 124 3.61 -5.51 20.69
C LEU A 124 3.62 -4.39 21.76
N ASP A 125 4.81 -3.94 22.15
CA ASP A 125 4.99 -2.88 23.14
C ASP A 125 4.61 -1.48 22.64
N GLY A 126 4.39 -1.32 21.32
CA GLY A 126 3.99 -0.06 20.70
C GLY A 126 5.08 0.61 19.87
N GLU A 127 6.34 0.18 20.02
CA GLU A 127 7.51 0.77 19.36
C GLU A 127 7.48 0.52 17.85
N VAL A 128 7.51 1.61 17.07
CA VAL A 128 7.65 1.55 15.61
C VAL A 128 9.06 1.08 15.27
N TRP A 129 9.19 0.24 14.25
CA TRP A 129 10.49 -0.26 13.82
C TRP A 129 11.43 0.86 13.40
N ARG A 130 12.74 0.64 13.56
CA ARG A 130 13.77 1.54 13.04
C ARG A 130 13.93 1.37 11.52
N ASP A 131 14.34 2.43 10.82
CA ASP A 131 14.62 2.42 9.37
C ASP A 131 15.54 1.28 8.92
N THR A 132 16.54 0.92 9.74
CA THR A 132 17.47 -0.18 9.49
C THR A 132 16.78 -1.54 9.36
N THR A 133 15.59 -1.70 9.94
CA THR A 133 14.77 -2.92 9.85
C THR A 133 14.30 -3.14 8.42
N VAL A 134 13.88 -2.09 7.71
CA VAL A 134 13.42 -2.18 6.32
C VAL A 134 14.57 -2.66 5.43
N SER A 135 15.75 -2.04 5.56
CA SER A 135 16.96 -2.44 4.84
C SER A 135 17.37 -3.89 5.14
N SER A 136 17.25 -4.33 6.40
CA SER A 136 17.52 -5.72 6.79
C SER A 136 16.54 -6.70 6.16
N CYS A 137 15.25 -6.38 6.12
CA CYS A 137 14.23 -7.21 5.48
C CYS A 137 14.46 -7.34 3.98
N LEU A 138 14.78 -6.24 3.28
CA LEU A 138 15.14 -6.27 1.87
C LEU A 138 16.37 -7.12 1.61
N ARG A 139 17.42 -6.99 2.43
CA ARG A 139 18.63 -7.82 2.32
C ARG A 139 18.31 -9.31 2.43
N LYS A 140 17.50 -9.69 3.43
CA LYS A 140 17.06 -11.08 3.61
C LYS A 140 16.22 -11.57 2.45
N ALA A 141 15.35 -10.73 1.89
CA ALA A 141 14.56 -11.07 0.72
C ALA A 141 15.43 -11.27 -0.52
N CYS A 142 16.45 -10.43 -0.74
CA CYS A 142 17.42 -10.59 -1.82
C CYS A 142 18.21 -11.90 -1.68
N ALA A 143 18.72 -12.17 -0.47
CA ALA A 143 19.43 -13.41 -0.18
C ALA A 143 18.58 -14.65 -0.45
N ARG A 144 17.31 -14.65 -0.02
CA ARG A 144 16.36 -15.75 -0.28
C ARG A 144 16.03 -15.91 -1.77
N ALA A 145 16.06 -14.83 -2.53
CA ALA A 145 15.82 -14.85 -3.97
C ALA A 145 17.10 -15.10 -4.78
N GLU A 146 18.25 -15.28 -4.12
CA GLU A 146 19.56 -15.48 -4.75
C GLU A 146 19.94 -14.35 -5.74
N VAL A 147 19.56 -13.12 -5.40
CA VAL A 147 19.87 -11.92 -6.19
C VAL A 147 20.83 -11.00 -5.44
N PRO A 148 21.58 -10.11 -6.14
CA PRO A 148 22.42 -9.11 -5.51
C PRO A 148 21.64 -8.30 -4.47
N GLN A 149 22.25 -8.14 -3.28
CA GLN A 149 21.65 -7.37 -2.21
C GLN A 149 21.67 -5.89 -2.56
N PHE A 150 20.54 -5.22 -2.33
CA PHE A 150 20.48 -3.76 -2.45
C PHE A 150 19.93 -3.11 -1.18
N GLN A 151 20.47 -1.94 -0.87
CA GLN A 151 19.94 -1.07 0.18
C GLN A 151 18.73 -0.30 -0.32
N VAL A 152 17.88 0.20 0.60
CA VAL A 152 16.69 1.03 0.26
C VAL A 152 17.07 2.19 -0.66
N ALA A 153 18.18 2.89 -0.38
CA ALA A 153 18.64 4.02 -1.20
C ALA A 153 18.98 3.61 -2.64
N TRP A 154 19.68 2.49 -2.82
CA TRP A 154 20.01 1.98 -4.15
C TRP A 154 18.76 1.55 -4.92
N TRP A 155 17.82 0.86 -4.26
CA TRP A 155 16.56 0.46 -4.88
C TRP A 155 15.76 1.67 -5.38
N ARG A 156 15.77 2.78 -4.62
CA ARG A 156 15.14 4.03 -5.06
C ARG A 156 15.79 4.62 -6.31
N GLN A 157 17.13 4.60 -6.40
CA GLN A 157 17.84 5.08 -7.59
C GLN A 157 17.60 4.18 -8.81
N ALA A 158 17.62 2.86 -8.62
CA ALA A 158 17.29 1.89 -9.66
C ALA A 158 15.85 2.11 -10.14
N ALA A 159 14.89 2.26 -9.23
CA ALA A 159 13.50 2.51 -9.59
C ALA A 159 13.30 3.82 -10.34
N ALA A 160 13.97 4.92 -9.95
CA ALA A 160 13.93 6.18 -10.69
C ALA A 160 14.46 6.02 -12.12
N SER A 161 15.56 5.28 -12.28
CA SER A 161 16.14 4.97 -13.60
C SER A 161 15.19 4.11 -14.43
N ILE A 162 14.58 3.08 -13.83
CA ILE A 162 13.56 2.24 -14.49
C ILE A 162 12.37 3.09 -14.92
N THR A 163 11.88 3.99 -14.06
CA THR A 163 10.79 4.90 -14.39
C THR A 163 11.12 5.76 -15.61
N LYS A 164 12.36 6.27 -15.69
CA LYS A 164 12.84 7.09 -16.81
C LYS A 164 12.99 6.30 -18.12
N GLU A 165 13.55 5.10 -18.06
CA GLU A 165 13.96 4.33 -19.24
C GLU A 165 12.87 3.38 -19.78
N LYS A 166 11.92 2.94 -18.95
CA LYS A 166 10.93 1.91 -19.32
C LYS A 166 9.52 2.42 -19.52
N PHE A 167 9.24 3.69 -19.21
CA PHE A 167 7.91 4.26 -19.31
C PHE A 167 7.91 5.49 -20.22
N SER A 168 6.90 5.60 -21.07
CA SER A 168 6.67 6.77 -21.92
C SER A 168 6.43 8.03 -21.08
N ALA A 169 6.52 9.22 -21.68
CA ALA A 169 6.19 10.47 -20.98
C ALA A 169 4.78 10.46 -20.37
N LYS A 170 3.80 9.93 -21.11
CA LYS A 170 2.41 9.76 -20.63
C LYS A 170 2.30 8.83 -19.43
N GLU A 171 3.07 7.74 -19.40
CA GLU A 171 3.07 6.82 -18.26
C GLU A 171 3.81 7.41 -17.06
N ARG A 172 4.93 8.10 -17.29
CA ARG A 172 5.73 8.79 -16.27
C ARG A 172 4.91 9.83 -15.49
N ALA A 173 4.03 10.57 -16.18
CA ALA A 173 3.11 11.52 -15.56
C ALA A 173 2.14 10.89 -14.53
N ASN A 174 1.95 9.56 -14.53
CA ASN A 174 1.13 8.91 -13.49
C ASN A 174 1.92 8.68 -12.18
N PHE A 175 3.25 8.69 -12.21
CA PHE A 175 4.09 8.48 -11.03
C PHE A 175 4.36 9.77 -10.24
N ASP A 176 4.16 10.93 -10.87
CA ASP A 176 4.25 12.24 -10.22
C ASP A 176 2.84 12.69 -9.77
N LEU A 177 2.59 12.59 -8.47
CA LEU A 177 1.33 13.03 -7.86
C LEU A 177 1.44 14.46 -7.30
N GLU A 178 2.65 15.02 -7.19
CA GLU A 178 2.87 16.37 -6.64
C GLU A 178 2.46 17.45 -7.64
N GLU A 179 2.65 17.23 -8.95
CA GLU A 179 2.18 18.14 -10.00
C GLU A 179 0.66 18.42 -9.94
N ILE A 180 -0.15 17.49 -9.43
CA ILE A 180 -1.62 17.66 -9.31
C ILE A 180 -1.97 18.40 -8.02
N ALA A 181 -1.26 18.12 -6.92
CA ALA A 181 -1.49 18.77 -5.63
C ALA A 181 -1.04 20.24 -5.64
N ALA A 182 0.01 20.57 -6.41
CA ALA A 182 0.49 21.93 -6.64
C ALA A 182 -0.32 22.69 -7.69
N ALA A 183 -1.09 21.99 -8.53
CA ALA A 183 -2.08 22.59 -9.41
C ALA A 183 -3.31 23.01 -8.58
N GLU A 184 -3.17 24.10 -7.80
CA GLU A 184 -4.34 24.90 -7.42
C GLU A 184 -4.96 25.49 -8.70
N GLY A 185 -5.83 24.70 -9.32
CA GLY A 185 -6.40 24.99 -10.64
C GLY A 185 -6.21 23.80 -11.57
N VAL A 186 -7.31 23.16 -11.93
CA VAL A 186 -7.34 22.01 -12.85
C VAL A 186 -6.83 22.45 -14.22
N GLU A 187 -5.57 22.18 -14.55
CA GLU A 187 -5.00 22.45 -15.89
C GLU A 187 -5.06 21.23 -16.84
N ASP A 188 -5.64 20.10 -16.44
CA ASP A 188 -5.87 18.99 -17.36
C ASP A 188 -7.28 19.05 -17.97
N GLU A 189 -7.52 20.11 -18.74
CA GLU A 189 -8.76 20.37 -19.49
C GLU A 189 -9.12 19.19 -20.41
N ALA A 190 -8.12 18.45 -20.92
CA ALA A 190 -8.31 17.26 -21.74
C ALA A 190 -8.86 16.06 -20.93
N ALA A 191 -8.29 15.78 -19.76
CA ALA A 191 -8.80 14.72 -18.89
C ALA A 191 -10.20 15.03 -18.33
N LEU A 192 -10.48 16.31 -18.08
CA LEU A 192 -11.80 16.77 -17.63
C LEU A 192 -12.83 16.75 -18.76
N ALA A 193 -12.43 17.04 -20.01
CA ALA A 193 -13.28 16.93 -21.19
C ALA A 193 -13.65 15.48 -21.52
N ASP A 194 -12.72 14.54 -21.39
CA ASP A 194 -13.00 13.10 -21.54
C ASP A 194 -14.03 12.63 -20.50
N LEU A 195 -13.88 13.03 -19.24
CA LEU A 195 -14.80 12.63 -18.17
C LEU A 195 -16.17 13.32 -18.30
N ALA A 196 -16.20 14.58 -18.74
CA ALA A 196 -17.42 15.28 -19.12
C ALA A 196 -18.15 14.55 -20.25
N GLY A 197 -17.43 14.16 -21.30
CA GLY A 197 -17.96 13.36 -22.41
C GLY A 197 -18.51 12.01 -21.96
N MET A 198 -17.80 11.30 -21.08
CA MET A 198 -18.27 10.02 -20.50
C MET A 198 -19.51 10.17 -19.61
N SER A 199 -19.73 11.35 -19.03
CA SER A 199 -20.90 11.66 -18.19
C SER A 199 -22.03 12.35 -18.96
N ASN A 200 -21.96 12.40 -20.30
CA ASN A 200 -22.90 13.11 -21.18
C ASN A 200 -23.08 14.60 -20.84
N HIS A 201 -22.11 15.20 -20.16
CA HIS A 201 -22.11 16.62 -19.85
C HIS A 201 -21.13 17.35 -20.75
N SER A 202 -21.47 18.58 -21.16
CA SER A 202 -20.45 19.44 -21.76
C SER A 202 -19.39 19.76 -20.72
N TYR A 203 -18.14 19.95 -21.14
CA TYR A 203 -17.05 20.36 -20.24
C TYR A 203 -17.45 21.55 -19.34
N ARG A 204 -18.19 22.53 -19.90
CA ARG A 204 -18.70 23.69 -19.18
C ARG A 204 -19.73 23.31 -18.11
N THR A 205 -20.66 22.41 -18.41
CA THR A 205 -21.67 21.92 -17.46
C THR A 205 -21.05 21.03 -16.38
N PHE A 206 -20.11 20.19 -16.77
CA PHE A 206 -19.39 19.28 -15.89
C PHE A 206 -18.51 20.04 -14.90
N ASN A 207 -17.71 20.99 -15.40
CA ASN A 207 -16.88 21.83 -14.55
C ASN A 207 -17.74 22.68 -13.61
N HIS A 208 -18.85 23.26 -14.07
CA HIS A 208 -19.74 24.05 -13.20
C HIS A 208 -20.46 23.22 -12.12
N ALA A 209 -20.76 21.94 -12.37
CA ALA A 209 -21.36 21.05 -11.39
C ALA A 209 -20.40 20.62 -10.27
N TYR A 210 -19.09 20.66 -10.54
CA TYR A 210 -18.07 20.19 -9.62
C TYR A 210 -16.96 21.22 -9.30
N ALA A 211 -17.10 22.47 -9.76
CA ALA A 211 -16.19 23.58 -9.50
C ALA A 211 -16.18 23.86 -7.99
N GLY A 212 -15.19 23.28 -7.30
CA GLY A 212 -15.04 23.34 -5.85
C GLY A 212 -15.03 21.97 -5.15
N SER A 213 -15.22 20.86 -5.87
CA SER A 213 -15.23 19.53 -5.28
C SER A 213 -13.83 18.92 -5.20
N THR A 214 -13.29 18.86 -3.98
CA THR A 214 -12.09 18.06 -3.63
C THR A 214 -12.22 16.60 -4.10
N THR A 215 -13.45 16.12 -4.30
CA THR A 215 -13.78 14.77 -4.78
C THR A 215 -13.27 14.50 -6.20
N LEU A 216 -13.30 15.50 -7.10
CA LEU A 216 -12.77 15.32 -8.47
C LEU A 216 -11.25 15.20 -8.46
N THR A 217 -10.55 16.08 -7.74
CA THR A 217 -9.09 16.02 -7.58
C THR A 217 -8.64 14.72 -6.93
N MET A 218 -9.41 14.21 -5.95
CA MET A 218 -9.16 12.89 -5.37
C MET A 218 -9.42 11.75 -6.35
N SER A 219 -10.49 11.83 -7.16
CA SER A 219 -10.77 10.83 -8.19
C SER A 219 -9.66 10.74 -9.24
N THR A 220 -9.19 11.88 -9.76
CA THR A 220 -8.10 11.92 -10.76
C THR A 220 -6.79 11.39 -10.18
N LEU A 221 -6.46 11.75 -8.95
CA LEU A 221 -5.26 11.28 -8.25
C LEU A 221 -5.30 9.77 -8.00
N LEU A 222 -6.45 9.22 -7.59
CA LEU A 222 -6.65 7.77 -7.41
C LEU A 222 -6.49 7.02 -8.75
N HIS A 223 -7.09 7.53 -9.83
CA HIS A 223 -6.98 6.90 -11.15
C HIS A 223 -5.54 6.95 -11.70
N ARG A 224 -4.81 8.06 -11.54
CA ARG A 224 -3.39 8.12 -11.94
C ARG A 224 -2.53 7.17 -11.11
N ALA A 225 -2.68 7.16 -9.79
CA ALA A 225 -1.96 6.23 -8.93
C ALA A 225 -2.28 4.76 -9.24
N TYR A 226 -3.53 4.45 -9.60
CA TYR A 226 -3.92 3.13 -10.08
C TYR A 226 -3.19 2.75 -11.36
N ARG A 227 -3.18 3.64 -12.37
CA ARG A 227 -2.46 3.43 -13.63
C ARG A 227 -0.95 3.26 -13.39
N ALA A 228 -0.33 4.10 -12.56
CA ALA A 228 1.08 3.96 -12.19
C ALA A 228 1.38 2.60 -11.55
N SER A 229 0.56 2.20 -10.57
CA SER A 229 0.70 0.90 -9.91
C SER A 229 0.48 -0.27 -10.89
N GLN A 230 -0.43 -0.13 -11.84
CA GLN A 230 -0.67 -1.12 -12.89
C GLN A 230 0.50 -1.22 -13.86
N SER A 231 0.99 -0.10 -14.39
CA SER A 231 2.14 -0.05 -15.30
C SER A 231 3.39 -0.64 -14.64
N TRP A 232 3.66 -0.28 -13.38
CA TRP A 232 4.79 -0.84 -12.62
C TRP A 232 4.67 -2.35 -12.43
N ARG A 233 3.51 -2.86 -11.97
CA ARG A 233 3.28 -4.31 -11.81
C ARG A 233 3.35 -5.06 -13.12
N SER A 234 2.88 -4.45 -14.22
CA SER A 234 2.92 -5.03 -15.57
C SER A 234 4.36 -5.21 -16.05
N LEU A 235 5.22 -4.19 -15.87
CA LEU A 235 6.63 -4.25 -16.23
C LEU A 235 7.34 -5.46 -15.60
N PHE A 236 7.07 -5.74 -14.33
CA PHE A 236 7.65 -6.87 -13.60
C PHE A 236 6.81 -8.15 -13.63
N ARG A 237 5.69 -8.15 -14.37
CA ARG A 237 4.73 -9.28 -14.46
C ARG A 237 4.28 -9.79 -13.08
N VAL A 238 4.16 -8.90 -12.10
CA VAL A 238 3.90 -9.23 -10.68
C VAL A 238 2.64 -10.07 -10.53
N ASP A 239 1.53 -9.62 -11.13
CA ASP A 239 0.24 -10.27 -10.94
C ASP A 239 0.24 -11.70 -11.52
N GLN A 240 0.90 -11.90 -12.66
CA GLN A 240 1.05 -13.23 -13.29
C GLN A 240 1.85 -14.18 -12.41
N LEU A 241 2.95 -13.71 -11.82
CA LEU A 241 3.81 -14.49 -10.91
C LEU A 241 3.10 -14.87 -9.61
N LEU A 242 2.15 -14.06 -9.16
CA LEU A 242 1.36 -14.32 -7.95
C LEU A 242 0.13 -15.20 -8.21
N GLN A 243 -0.44 -15.18 -9.42
CA GLN A 243 -1.56 -16.04 -9.81
C GLN A 243 -1.18 -17.53 -9.82
N GLY A 244 0.05 -17.88 -10.21
CA GLY A 244 0.52 -19.28 -10.28
C GLY A 244 0.82 -19.97 -8.94
N LYS A 245 0.59 -19.31 -7.80
CA LYS A 245 1.00 -19.79 -6.46
C LYS A 245 -0.15 -20.05 -5.48
N ARG A 246 -1.42 -19.97 -5.90
CA ARG A 246 -2.53 -20.48 -5.08
C ARG A 246 -2.55 -22.02 -5.16
N PRO A 247 -2.54 -22.77 -4.04
CA PRO A 247 -3.14 -24.09 -4.04
C PRO A 247 -4.59 -23.90 -4.49
N ARG A 248 -5.05 -24.69 -5.47
CA ARG A 248 -6.46 -24.73 -5.85
C ARG A 248 -7.29 -24.90 -4.58
N THR A 249 -8.19 -23.98 -4.31
CA THR A 249 -9.14 -24.12 -3.21
C THR A 249 -10.00 -25.35 -3.49
N VAL A 250 -10.28 -26.15 -2.46
CA VAL A 250 -11.12 -27.37 -2.53
C VAL A 250 -12.49 -27.10 -3.20
N SER A 251 -12.95 -25.85 -3.19
CA SER A 251 -14.16 -25.40 -3.87
C SER A 251 -14.12 -25.57 -5.41
N GLU A 252 -12.96 -25.50 -6.06
CA GLU A 252 -12.86 -25.74 -7.52
C GLU A 252 -12.91 -27.23 -7.87
N MET A 253 -12.49 -28.11 -6.96
CA MET A 253 -12.62 -29.57 -7.16
C MET A 253 -14.07 -30.04 -7.00
N GLN A 254 -14.84 -29.41 -6.12
CA GLN A 254 -16.27 -29.72 -5.95
C GLN A 254 -17.13 -29.23 -7.14
N ALA A 255 -16.74 -28.12 -7.78
CA ALA A 255 -17.44 -27.62 -8.96
C ALA A 255 -17.23 -28.50 -10.22
N GLN A 256 -16.10 -29.21 -10.32
CA GLN A 256 -15.82 -30.11 -11.45
C GLN A 256 -16.40 -31.52 -11.27
N GLY A 257 -16.75 -31.91 -10.03
CA GLY A 257 -17.42 -33.19 -9.74
C GLY A 257 -18.94 -33.20 -9.97
N LEU A 258 -19.55 -32.02 -10.15
CA LEU A 258 -21.01 -31.86 -10.30
C LEU A 258 -21.49 -31.73 -11.76
N VAL A 259 -20.59 -31.88 -12.74
CA VAL A 259 -20.92 -31.90 -14.18
C VAL A 259 -20.82 -33.30 -14.78
N ARG A 260 -20.77 -34.34 -13.95
CA ARG A 260 -20.89 -35.74 -14.39
C ARG A 260 -21.86 -36.53 -13.51
N LEU A 261 -23.14 -36.20 -13.62
CA LEU A 261 -24.26 -37.13 -13.50
C LEU A 261 -25.36 -36.65 -14.45
#